data_AF-A0A6A6YUR0-F1
#
_entry.id   AF-A0A6A6YUR0-F1
#
_cell.length_a   1.000
_cell.length_b   1.000
_cell.length_c   1.000
_cell.angle_alpha   90.00
_cell.angle_beta   90.00
_cell.angle_gamma   90.00
#
_symmetry.space_group_name_H-M   'P 1'
#
loop_
_entity.id
_entity.type
_entity.pdbx_description
1 polymer ?
#
loop_
_entity_poly.entity_id
_entity_poly.type
_entity_poly.pdbx_seq_one_letter_code
_entity_poly.pdbx_strand_id
1 'polypeptide(L)'
;MASPVVRLTLFKIPDPQDIDYLVAKFSTIQTDAVKVPAKPYIFAASTSKLHEEPRNQGYTVVARIIFHSMADMEYYDKECPAHAAIKEAGKGKATEPPLIVSMDANPAEAKRMMAMLKETYGDDGEGGKV
;
A
#
# COMPACT_ATOMS: atom_id res chain seq x y z
N MET A 1 2.74 21.65 -1.50
CA MET A 1 2.73 20.46 -0.60
C MET A 1 2.38 19.25 -1.45
N ALA A 2 3.04 18.12 -1.27
CA ALA A 2 2.70 16.91 -2.01
C ALA A 2 1.33 16.38 -1.56
N SER A 3 0.49 15.96 -2.51
CA SER A 3 -0.79 15.33 -2.21
C SER A 3 -0.57 13.86 -1.83
N PRO A 4 -1.28 13.32 -0.82
CA PRO A 4 -1.29 11.89 -0.58
C PRO A 4 -1.73 11.13 -1.81
N VAL A 5 -1.14 9.97 -2.03
CA VAL A 5 -1.47 9.10 -3.17
C VAL A 5 -2.14 7.84 -2.65
N VAL A 6 -3.31 7.52 -3.17
CA VAL A 6 -3.98 6.24 -2.94
C VAL A 6 -3.66 5.33 -4.11
N ARG A 7 -3.17 4.12 -3.81
CA ARG A 7 -2.94 3.08 -4.81
C ARG A 7 -3.76 1.85 -4.48
N LEU A 8 -4.41 1.31 -5.51
CA LEU A 8 -5.02 -0.01 -5.52
C LEU A 8 -4.22 -0.90 -6.46
N THR A 9 -3.82 -2.07 -5.96
CA THR A 9 -3.20 -3.13 -6.76
C THR A 9 -4.09 -4.35 -6.68
N LEU A 10 -4.66 -4.75 -7.81
CA LEU A 10 -5.58 -5.88 -7.92
C LEU A 10 -4.87 -7.07 -8.56
N PHE A 11 -5.02 -8.25 -7.96
CA PHE A 11 -4.40 -9.48 -8.42
C PHE A 11 -5.46 -10.52 -8.78
N LYS A 12 -5.23 -11.25 -9.88
CA LYS A 12 -5.96 -12.47 -10.22
C LYS A 12 -5.16 -13.67 -9.73
N ILE A 13 -5.51 -14.18 -8.56
CA ILE A 13 -4.88 -15.36 -7.96
C ILE A 13 -5.95 -16.46 -7.88
N PRO A 14 -5.74 -17.62 -8.50
CA PRO A 14 -6.77 -18.65 -8.61
C PRO A 14 -6.83 -19.55 -7.38
N ASP A 15 -5.70 -19.79 -6.71
CA ASP A 15 -5.61 -20.69 -5.57
C ASP A 15 -6.00 -19.96 -4.26
N PRO A 16 -7.02 -20.42 -3.53
CA PRO A 16 -7.39 -19.88 -2.22
C PRO A 16 -6.25 -19.87 -1.19
N GLN A 17 -5.37 -20.86 -1.19
CA GLN A 17 -4.23 -20.92 -0.26
C GLN A 17 -3.22 -19.82 -0.56
N ASP A 18 -3.00 -19.52 -1.84
CA ASP A 18 -2.14 -18.43 -2.29
C ASP A 18 -2.74 -17.06 -1.95
N ILE A 19 -4.07 -16.93 -2.03
CA ILE A 19 -4.79 -15.73 -1.59
C ILE A 19 -4.54 -15.47 -0.10
N ASP A 20 -4.81 -16.46 0.75
CA ASP A 20 -4.67 -16.33 2.20
C ASP A 20 -3.21 -16.04 2.60
N TYR A 21 -2.27 -16.72 1.93
CA TYR A 21 -0.83 -16.48 2.10
C TYR A 21 -0.45 -15.03 1.76
N LEU A 22 -0.90 -14.51 0.61
CA LEU A 22 -0.57 -13.14 0.20
C LEU A 22 -1.21 -12.08 1.10
N VAL A 23 -2.45 -12.29 1.54
CA VAL A 23 -3.12 -11.40 2.50
C VAL A 23 -2.33 -11.35 3.82
N ALA A 24 -1.93 -12.50 4.35
CA ALA A 24 -1.14 -12.58 5.57
C ALA A 24 0.26 -11.96 5.39
N LYS A 25 0.92 -12.19 4.25
CA LYS A 25 2.27 -11.65 4.01
C LYS A 25 2.29 -10.13 3.88
N PHE A 26 1.23 -9.54 3.35
CA PHE A 26 1.09 -8.09 3.23
C PHE A 26 0.66 -7.40 4.53
N SER A 27 0.15 -8.12 5.54
CA SER A 27 -0.44 -7.50 6.73
C SER A 27 0.56 -6.69 7.56
N THR A 28 1.86 -6.95 7.40
CA THR A 28 2.93 -6.25 8.11
C THR A 28 3.55 -5.09 7.32
N ILE A 29 3.15 -4.88 6.06
CA ILE A 29 3.85 -3.94 5.17
C ILE A 29 3.81 -2.50 5.67
N GLN A 30 2.76 -2.10 6.39
CA GLN A 30 2.68 -0.77 6.99
C GLN A 30 3.77 -0.54 8.05
N THR A 31 4.13 -1.59 8.80
CA THR A 31 5.14 -1.55 9.86
C THR A 31 6.54 -1.75 9.29
N ASP A 32 6.69 -2.68 8.35
CA ASP A 32 8.00 -3.10 7.83
C ASP A 32 8.54 -2.15 6.76
N ALA A 33 7.67 -1.40 6.06
CA ALA A 33 8.06 -0.46 5.02
C ALA A 33 8.48 0.90 5.61
N VAL A 34 9.73 0.98 6.06
CA VAL A 34 10.36 2.21 6.55
C VAL A 34 11.51 2.65 5.64
N LYS A 35 11.66 3.98 5.44
CA LYS A 35 12.88 4.55 4.86
C LYS A 35 13.98 4.59 5.91
N VAL A 36 15.24 4.69 5.49
CA VAL A 36 16.38 4.92 6.39
C VAL A 36 16.89 6.37 6.20
N PRO A 37 17.04 7.18 7.28
CA PRO A 37 16.65 6.90 8.67
C PRO A 37 15.14 6.71 8.81
N ALA A 38 14.71 6.00 9.88
CA ALA A 38 13.35 5.48 10.11
C ALA A 38 12.23 6.51 9.90
N LYS A 39 11.87 6.74 8.63
CA LYS A 39 10.84 7.69 8.22
C LYS A 39 9.66 6.91 7.61
N PRO A 40 8.51 6.87 8.30
CA PRO A 40 7.30 6.31 7.71
C PRO A 40 6.86 7.16 6.53
N TYR A 41 6.54 6.49 5.42
CA TYR A 41 6.12 7.13 4.17
C TYR A 41 4.80 6.57 3.62
N ILE A 42 4.27 5.56 4.32
CA ILE A 42 2.97 4.95 4.10
C ILE A 42 2.08 5.36 5.28
N PHE A 43 0.93 5.96 4.97
CA PHE A 43 -0.11 6.28 5.94
C PHE A 43 -0.82 5.03 6.45
N ALA A 44 -1.23 4.20 5.50
CA ALA A 44 -2.02 3.01 5.75
C ALA A 44 -1.79 2.04 4.61
N ALA A 45 -1.71 0.75 4.93
CA ALA A 45 -1.72 -0.31 3.95
C ALA A 45 -2.65 -1.42 4.44
N SER A 46 -3.44 -1.96 3.51
CA SER A 46 -4.25 -3.14 3.77
C SER A 46 -4.27 -4.02 2.53
N THR A 47 -4.37 -5.32 2.74
CA THR A 47 -4.59 -6.30 1.68
C THR A 47 -5.76 -7.17 2.07
N SER A 48 -6.65 -7.45 1.13
CA SER A 48 -7.90 -8.14 1.41
C SER A 48 -8.31 -9.04 0.25
N LYS A 49 -8.89 -10.18 0.60
CA LYS A 49 -9.63 -11.03 -0.34
C LYS A 49 -10.89 -10.29 -0.79
N LEU A 50 -11.18 -10.36 -2.08
CA LEU A 50 -12.41 -9.82 -2.65
C LEU A 50 -13.55 -10.82 -2.49
N HIS A 51 -14.77 -10.30 -2.35
CA HIS A 51 -15.97 -11.14 -2.45
C HIS A 51 -16.11 -11.70 -3.86
N GLU A 52 -16.77 -12.85 -3.99
CA GLU A 52 -17.14 -13.39 -5.29
C GLU A 52 -18.19 -12.47 -5.93
N GLU A 53 -17.80 -11.85 -7.03
CA GLU A 53 -18.65 -10.87 -7.71
C GLU A 53 -18.24 -10.77 -9.19
N PRO A 54 -19.17 -10.94 -10.16
CA PRO A 54 -18.81 -11.00 -11.59
C PRO A 54 -18.11 -9.75 -12.15
N ARG A 55 -18.45 -8.56 -11.66
CA ARG A 55 -17.84 -7.28 -12.04
C ARG A 55 -16.44 -7.09 -11.44
N ASN A 56 -15.98 -7.97 -10.54
CA ASN A 56 -14.57 -8.02 -10.15
C ASN A 56 -13.66 -8.56 -11.28
N GLN A 57 -14.22 -9.03 -12.40
CA GLN A 57 -13.46 -9.42 -13.59
C GLN A 57 -12.35 -10.46 -13.31
N GLY A 58 -12.58 -11.33 -12.32
CA GLY A 58 -11.62 -12.36 -11.91
C GLY A 58 -10.50 -11.89 -10.96
N TYR A 59 -10.49 -10.62 -10.54
CA TYR A 59 -9.63 -10.19 -9.44
C TYR A 59 -10.12 -10.80 -8.12
N THR A 60 -9.19 -11.31 -7.34
CA THR A 60 -9.47 -12.05 -6.09
C THR A 60 -8.82 -11.41 -4.87
N VAL A 61 -7.83 -10.54 -5.07
CA VAL A 61 -7.13 -9.81 -3.99
C VAL A 61 -6.96 -8.36 -4.39
N VAL A 62 -7.14 -7.45 -3.43
CA VAL A 62 -6.78 -6.03 -3.55
C VAL A 62 -5.82 -5.64 -2.43
N ALA A 63 -4.71 -5.00 -2.80
CA ALA A 63 -3.88 -4.24 -1.87
C ALA A 63 -4.19 -2.76 -2.02
N ARG A 64 -4.55 -2.08 -0.92
CA ARG A 64 -4.75 -0.64 -0.84
C ARG A 64 -3.62 -0.03 -0.03
N ILE A 65 -2.89 0.90 -0.62
CA ILE A 65 -1.80 1.61 0.06
C ILE A 65 -1.99 3.11 -0.12
N ILE A 66 -1.80 3.87 0.96
CA ILE A 66 -1.84 5.31 0.95
C ILE A 66 -0.43 5.82 1.24
N PHE A 67 0.15 6.54 0.30
CA PHE A 67 1.48 7.13 0.40
C PHE A 67 1.40 8.61 0.76
N HIS A 68 2.45 9.12 1.41
CA HIS A 68 2.55 10.57 1.69
C HIS A 68 2.70 11.40 0.40
N SER A 69 3.27 10.81 -0.65
CA SER A 69 3.48 11.45 -1.96
C SER A 69 3.72 10.45 -3.09
N MET A 70 3.76 10.95 -4.33
CA MET A 70 4.20 10.17 -5.51
C MET A 70 5.65 9.68 -5.36
N ALA A 71 6.56 10.49 -4.82
CA ALA A 71 7.95 10.09 -4.61
C ALA A 71 8.07 8.94 -3.60
N ASP A 72 7.19 8.89 -2.60
CA ASP A 72 7.11 7.79 -1.64
C ASP A 72 6.61 6.50 -2.28
N MET A 73 5.64 6.60 -3.20
CA MET A 73 5.20 5.46 -4.02
C MET A 73 6.32 4.96 -4.95
N GLU A 74 7.10 5.86 -5.55
CA GLU A 74 8.23 5.44 -6.41
C GLU A 74 9.32 4.72 -5.61
N TYR A 75 9.66 5.23 -4.43
CA TYR A 75 10.58 4.54 -3.52
C TYR A 75 10.03 3.16 -3.14
N TYR A 76 8.74 3.07 -2.82
CA TYR A 76 8.09 1.79 -2.53
C TYR A 76 8.32 0.78 -3.65
N ASP A 77 8.16 1.20 -4.91
CA ASP A 77 8.24 0.30 -6.06
C ASP A 77 9.66 -0.14 -6.41
N LYS A 78 10.64 0.76 -6.24
CA LYS A 78 12.01 0.58 -6.73
C LYS A 78 13.00 0.14 -5.65
N GLU A 79 12.81 0.58 -4.41
CA GLU A 79 13.85 0.54 -3.39
C GLU A 79 13.43 -0.11 -2.08
N CYS A 80 12.13 -0.19 -1.77
CA CYS A 80 11.66 -0.74 -0.50
C CYS A 80 11.95 -2.25 -0.35
N PRO A 81 12.80 -2.67 0.62
CA PRO A 81 13.14 -4.09 0.80
C PRO A 81 11.95 -4.95 1.25
N ALA A 82 11.07 -4.40 2.10
CA ALA A 82 9.86 -5.09 2.54
C ALA A 82 8.92 -5.40 1.37
N HIS A 83 8.74 -4.43 0.46
CA HIS A 83 7.96 -4.66 -0.76
C HIS A 83 8.64 -5.65 -1.72
N ALA A 84 9.97 -5.61 -1.86
CA ALA A 84 10.70 -6.58 -2.66
C ALA A 84 10.51 -8.02 -2.15
N ALA A 85 10.55 -8.24 -0.83
CA ALA A 85 10.30 -9.55 -0.23
C ALA A 85 8.88 -10.06 -0.50
N ILE A 86 7.90 -9.16 -0.51
CA ILE A 86 6.51 -9.49 -0.86
C ILE A 86 6.38 -9.85 -2.34
N LYS A 87 7.00 -9.08 -3.24
CA LYS A 87 7.01 -9.39 -4.68
C LYS A 87 7.56 -10.79 -4.95
N GLU A 88 8.66 -11.15 -4.29
CA GLU A 88 9.25 -12.49 -4.43
C GLU A 88 8.31 -13.58 -3.90
N ALA A 89 7.70 -13.36 -2.73
CA ALA A 89 6.72 -14.28 -2.16
C ALA A 89 5.47 -14.48 -3.04
N GLY A 90 5.10 -13.48 -3.85
CA GLY A 90 3.97 -13.51 -4.78
C GLY A 90 4.28 -14.07 -6.17
N LYS A 91 5.55 -14.33 -6.48
CA LYS A 91 5.98 -14.71 -7.83
C LYS A 91 5.32 -16.03 -8.27
N GLY A 92 4.73 -16.01 -9.46
CA GLY A 92 4.06 -17.17 -10.05
C GLY A 92 2.66 -17.48 -9.50
N LYS A 93 2.17 -16.76 -8.49
CA LYS A 93 0.82 -16.98 -7.92
C LYS A 93 -0.29 -16.30 -8.72
N ALA A 94 0.00 -15.16 -9.35
CA ALA A 94 -0.95 -14.45 -10.18
C ALA A 94 -0.95 -14.99 -11.62
N THR A 95 -2.13 -15.06 -12.25
CA THR A 95 -2.28 -15.53 -13.64
C THR A 95 -1.85 -14.51 -14.69
N GLU A 96 -1.81 -13.23 -14.32
CA GLU A 96 -1.45 -12.12 -15.18
C GLU A 96 -0.81 -10.99 -14.36
N PRO A 97 -0.15 -10.02 -15.02
CA PRO A 97 0.31 -8.82 -14.34
C PRO A 97 -0.83 -8.12 -13.58
N PRO A 98 -0.59 -7.63 -12.36
CA PRO A 98 -1.63 -6.99 -11.57
C PRO A 98 -2.10 -5.68 -12.22
N LEU A 99 -3.37 -5.34 -12.04
CA LEU A 99 -3.88 -4.02 -12.36
C LEU A 99 -3.49 -3.06 -11.25
N ILE A 100 -2.79 -1.99 -11.61
CA ILE A 100 -2.38 -0.95 -10.68
C ILE A 100 -3.09 0.34 -11.05
N VAL A 101 -3.83 0.92 -10.10
CA VAL A 101 -4.45 2.23 -10.24
C VAL A 101 -3.95 3.12 -9.11
N SER A 102 -3.33 4.24 -9.47
CA SER A 102 -2.88 5.26 -8.53
C SER A 102 -3.65 6.55 -8.78
N MET A 103 -4.04 7.22 -7.69
CA MET A 103 -4.80 8.45 -7.74
C MET A 103 -4.38 9.37 -6.60
N ASP A 104 -4.44 10.68 -6.83
CA ASP A 104 -4.36 11.62 -5.72
C ASP A 104 -5.56 11.41 -4.78
N ALA A 105 -5.31 11.49 -3.47
CA ALA A 105 -6.40 11.53 -2.50
C ALA A 105 -7.30 12.72 -2.80
N ASN A 106 -8.62 12.51 -2.77
CA ASN A 106 -9.56 13.61 -2.98
C ASN A 106 -9.33 14.71 -1.92
N PRO A 107 -9.67 15.98 -2.18
CA PRO A 107 -9.30 17.08 -1.29
C PRO A 107 -9.77 16.93 0.17
N ALA A 108 -10.95 16.34 0.41
CA ALA A 108 -11.47 16.13 1.75
C ALA A 108 -10.70 15.03 2.50
N GLU A 109 -10.38 13.93 1.81
CA GLU A 109 -9.54 12.84 2.34
C GLU A 109 -8.12 13.32 2.59
N ALA A 110 -7.52 14.03 1.63
CA ALA A 110 -6.18 14.62 1.75
C ALA A 110 -6.09 15.56 2.97
N LYS A 111 -7.08 16.44 3.17
CA LYS A 111 -7.13 17.33 4.34
C LYS A 111 -7.16 16.54 5.66
N ARG A 112 -7.94 15.45 5.74
CA ARG A 112 -8.01 14.59 6.93
C ARG A 112 -6.69 13.89 7.19
N MET A 113 -6.07 13.33 6.15
CA MET A 113 -4.78 12.65 6.25
C MET A 113 -3.66 13.60 6.70
N MET A 114 -3.62 14.80 6.13
CA MET A 114 -2.64 15.82 6.52
C MET A 114 -2.83 16.29 7.96
N ALA A 115 -4.08 16.41 8.43
CA ALA A 115 -4.35 16.69 9.84
C ALA A 115 -3.82 15.57 10.76
N MET A 116 -4.01 14.31 10.39
CA MET A 116 -3.47 13.17 11.14
C MET A 116 -1.93 13.13 11.14
N LEU A 117 -1.26 13.45 10.03
CA LEU A 117 0.21 13.57 10.02
C LEU A 117 0.67 14.64 10.99
N LYS A 118 0.04 15.81 10.96
CA LYS A 118 0.42 16.93 11.82
C LYS A 118 0.26 16.57 13.30
N GLU A 119 -0.81 15.85 13.64
CA GLU A 119 -1.03 15.35 15.01
C GLU A 119 0.01 14.30 15.42
N THR A 120 0.37 13.39 14.49
CA THR A 120 1.28 12.27 14.78
C THR A 120 2.75 12.67 14.77
N TYR A 121 3.15 13.58 13.88
CA TYR A 121 4.56 13.87 13.58
C TYR A 121 4.96 15.34 13.74
N GLY A 122 4.02 16.27 13.98
CA GLY A 122 4.31 17.70 14.04
C GLY A 122 4.28 18.41 12.67
N ASP A 123 4.54 19.72 12.66
CA ASP A 123 4.45 20.57 11.45
C ASP A 123 5.60 20.36 10.45
N ASP A 124 6.71 19.75 10.89
CA ASP A 124 7.91 19.46 10.10
C ASP A 124 7.91 18.03 9.51
N GLY A 125 7.00 17.15 9.95
CA GLY A 125 6.94 15.76 9.49
C GLY A 125 8.18 14.95 9.91
N GLU A 126 8.97 15.44 10.86
CA GLU A 126 10.06 14.74 11.52
C GLU A 126 9.65 14.53 12.98
N GLY A 127 9.07 13.36 13.24
CA GLY A 127 8.35 13.02 14.46
C GLY A 127 8.90 13.62 15.75
N GLY A 128 8.21 14.64 16.25
CA GLY A 128 8.38 15.15 17.60
C GLY A 128 7.29 14.65 18.53
N LYS A 129 7.43 13.44 19.10
CA LYS A 129 7.32 13.17 20.55
C LYS A 129 7.42 11.67 20.87
N VAL A 130 8.07 11.47 22.02
CA VAL A 130 8.37 10.26 22.79
C VAL A 130 7.19 9.29 22.90
#